data_AF-A0A956YB91-F1
#
_entry.id   AF-A0A956YB91-F1
#
_cell.length_a   1.000
_cell.length_b   1.000
_cell.length_c   1.000
_cell.angle_alpha   90.00
_cell.angle_beta   90.00
_cell.angle_gamma   90.00
#
_symmetry.space_group_name_H-M   'P 1'
#
loop_
_entity.id
_entity.type
_entity.pdbx_description
1 polymer ?
#
loop_
_entity_poly.entity_id
_entity_poly.type
_entity_poly.pdbx_seq_one_letter_code
_entity_poly.pdbx_strand_id
1 'polypeptide(L)'
;EGGNSTNTSIRQIAADYRIPLWDLDLISSTIPGRGLGPDGVHLSIFYAHDWTLGTAWTQGNAVQNLTALMALYQVRLVLRDLG
;
A
#
# COMPACT_ATOMS: atom_id res chain seq x y z
N GLU A 1 6.56 5.05 -20.49
CA GLU A 1 6.20 4.48 -19.18
C GLU A 1 4.87 3.75 -19.31
N GLY A 2 4.62 2.67 -18.58
CA GLY A 2 3.39 1.87 -18.75
C GLY A 2 3.51 0.39 -18.38
N GLY A 3 4.64 -0.04 -17.81
CA GLY A 3 4.83 -1.41 -17.31
C GLY A 3 5.23 -1.43 -15.84
N ASN A 4 5.39 -2.63 -15.27
CA ASN A 4 5.73 -2.83 -13.85
C ASN A 4 7.23 -2.63 -13.53
N SER A 5 8.02 -2.10 -14.47
CA SER A 5 9.49 -2.02 -14.36
C SER A 5 9.94 -1.20 -13.16
N THR A 6 9.26 -0.10 -12.85
CA THR A 6 9.59 0.75 -11.71
C THR A 6 9.41 0.00 -10.38
N ASN A 7 8.28 -0.69 -10.19
CA ASN A 7 8.07 -1.47 -8.97
C ASN A 7 9.04 -2.66 -8.89
N THR A 8 9.38 -3.30 -10.01
CA THR A 8 10.42 -4.35 -10.03
C THR A 8 11.77 -3.80 -9.57
N SER A 9 12.20 -2.64 -10.06
CA SER A 9 13.44 -2.00 -9.60
C SER A 9 13.38 -1.64 -8.11
N ILE A 10 12.25 -1.11 -7.62
CA ILE A 10 12.06 -0.81 -6.19
C ILE A 10 12.18 -2.08 -5.34
N ARG A 11 11.54 -3.19 -5.75
CA ARG A 11 11.63 -4.49 -5.07
C ARG A 11 13.06 -5.02 -5.05
N GLN A 12 13.79 -4.91 -6.16
CA GLN A 12 15.19 -5.33 -6.23
C GLN A 12 16.05 -4.54 -5.25
N ILE A 13 15.92 -3.22 -5.21
CA ILE A 13 16.67 -2.36 -4.28
C ILE A 13 16.33 -2.74 -2.83
N ALA A 14 15.05 -2.95 -2.49
CA ALA A 14 14.66 -3.37 -1.15
C ALA A 14 15.31 -4.71 -0.76
N ALA A 15 15.38 -5.67 -1.69
CA ALA A 15 16.04 -6.96 -1.47
C ALA A 15 17.56 -6.81 -1.29
N ASP A 16 18.22 -6.03 -2.14
CA ASP A 16 19.67 -5.81 -2.12
C ASP A 16 20.14 -5.23 -0.77
N TYR A 17 19.36 -4.30 -0.21
CA TYR A 17 19.66 -3.66 1.07
C TYR A 17 18.98 -4.33 2.27
N ARG A 18 18.23 -5.42 2.06
CA ARG A 18 17.44 -6.12 3.09
C ARG A 18 16.51 -5.19 3.88
N ILE A 19 15.92 -4.22 3.19
CA ILE A 19 14.99 -3.26 3.78
C ILE A 19 13.57 -3.81 3.62
N PRO A 20 12.75 -3.87 4.69
CA PRO A 20 11.34 -4.21 4.58
C PRO A 20 10.62 -3.24 3.62
N LEU A 21 9.87 -3.77 2.67
CA LEU A 21 9.15 -2.97 1.67
C LEU A 21 7.65 -2.96 1.94
N TRP A 22 7.07 -1.76 2.05
CA TRP A 22 5.62 -1.57 1.90
C TRP A 22 5.28 -1.61 0.40
N ASP A 23 4.96 -2.80 -0.11
CA ASP A 23 4.66 -3.03 -1.52
C ASP A 23 3.19 -2.74 -1.84
N LEU A 24 2.86 -1.46 -1.98
CA LEU A 24 1.50 -1.02 -2.29
C LEU A 24 1.03 -1.52 -3.68
N ASP A 25 1.93 -1.64 -4.65
CA ASP A 25 1.59 -2.14 -5.99
C ASP A 25 1.04 -3.58 -5.94
N LEU A 26 1.69 -4.45 -5.14
CA LEU A 26 1.23 -5.81 -4.91
C LEU A 26 -0.16 -5.82 -4.26
N ILE A 27 -0.37 -5.02 -3.22
CA ILE A 27 -1.65 -4.99 -2.51
C ILE A 27 -2.75 -4.42 -3.40
N SER A 28 -2.50 -3.31 -4.10
CA SER A 28 -3.45 -2.70 -5.03
C SER A 28 -3.85 -3.66 -6.14
N SER A 29 -2.99 -4.59 -6.56
CA SER A 29 -3.35 -5.62 -7.56
C SER A 29 -4.49 -6.55 -7.12
N THR A 30 -4.83 -6.57 -5.82
CA THR A 30 -5.90 -7.42 -5.25
C THR A 30 -7.27 -6.75 -5.21
N ILE A 31 -7.36 -5.45 -5.54
CA ILE A 31 -8.62 -4.67 -5.45
C ILE A 31 -9.09 -4.16 -6.82
N PRO A 32 -10.41 -3.94 -7.01
CA PRO A 32 -10.97 -3.50 -8.29
C PRO A 32 -10.28 -2.25 -8.83
N GLY A 33 -9.99 -2.23 -10.14
CA GLY A 33 -9.36 -1.09 -10.80
C GLY A 33 -7.99 -0.72 -10.22
N ARG A 34 -7.33 -1.63 -9.49
CA ARG A 34 -6.12 -1.36 -8.70
C ARG A 34 -6.28 -0.25 -7.66
N GLY A 35 -7.52 0.02 -7.24
CA GLY A 35 -7.86 1.13 -6.35
C GLY A 35 -7.77 2.51 -7.01
N LEU A 36 -7.72 2.59 -8.34
CA LEU A 36 -7.68 3.85 -9.07
C LEU A 36 -9.09 4.44 -9.23
N GLY A 37 -9.15 5.77 -9.24
CA GLY A 37 -10.34 6.54 -9.56
C GLY A 37 -10.64 6.57 -11.07
N PRO A 38 -11.65 7.36 -11.47
CA PRO A 38 -12.12 7.39 -12.86
C PRO A 38 -11.07 7.81 -13.90
N ASP A 39 -10.04 8.55 -13.49
CA ASP A 39 -8.96 8.98 -14.39
C ASP A 39 -7.88 7.91 -14.62
N GLY A 40 -7.94 6.79 -13.89
CA GLY A 40 -6.95 5.72 -13.99
C GLY A 40 -5.55 6.11 -13.53
N VAL A 41 -5.40 7.21 -12.80
CA VAL A 41 -4.10 7.71 -12.32
C VAL A 41 -4.12 7.93 -10.81
N HIS A 42 -5.13 8.61 -10.29
CA HIS A 42 -5.24 8.88 -8.85
C HIS A 42 -5.92 7.72 -8.14
N LEU A 43 -5.61 7.53 -6.85
CA LEU A 43 -6.34 6.57 -6.03
C LEU A 43 -7.79 7.04 -5.84
N SER A 44 -8.71 6.08 -5.80
CA SER A 44 -10.10 6.34 -5.45
C SER A 44 -10.20 6.80 -3.99
N ILE A 45 -11.10 7.74 -3.74
CA ILE A 45 -11.20 8.42 -2.43
C ILE A 45 -12.19 7.69 -1.52
N PHE A 46 -11.83 7.56 -0.25
CA PHE A 46 -12.67 7.00 0.79
C PHE A 46 -12.79 7.96 1.97
N TYR A 47 -13.87 8.76 1.98
CA TYR A 47 -14.08 9.83 2.97
C TYR A 47 -14.56 9.34 4.34
N ALA A 48 -15.14 8.15 4.42
CA ALA A 48 -15.76 7.68 5.66
C ALA A 48 -14.75 7.31 6.75
N HIS A 49 -13.52 6.95 6.36
CA HIS A 49 -12.45 6.51 7.27
C HIS A 49 -12.90 5.40 8.25
N ASP A 50 -13.85 4.55 7.81
CA ASP A 50 -14.45 3.47 8.59
C ASP A 50 -14.21 2.11 7.91
N TRP A 51 -13.27 1.33 8.44
CA TRP A 51 -12.91 0.00 7.92
C TRP A 51 -13.87 -1.11 8.33
N THR A 52 -14.92 -0.81 9.09
CA THR A 52 -16.04 -1.75 9.29
C THR A 52 -16.93 -1.83 8.04
N LEU A 53 -16.86 -0.83 7.16
CA LEU A 53 -17.58 -0.82 5.90
C LEU A 53 -16.89 -1.68 4.85
N GLY A 54 -17.65 -2.54 4.18
CA GLY A 54 -17.16 -3.39 3.09
C GLY A 54 -16.48 -2.60 1.96
N THR A 55 -16.95 -1.38 1.71
CA THR A 55 -16.41 -0.49 0.66
C THR A 55 -14.98 -0.03 0.96
N ALA A 56 -14.53 0.02 2.21
CA ALA A 56 -13.16 0.38 2.56
C ALA A 56 -12.13 -0.58 1.91
N TRP A 57 -12.50 -1.84 1.75
CA TRP A 57 -11.62 -2.88 1.20
C TRP A 57 -11.47 -2.84 -0.32
N THR A 58 -12.21 -1.95 -0.99
CA THR A 58 -12.16 -1.80 -2.46
C THR A 58 -11.68 -0.41 -2.91
N GLN A 59 -11.46 0.52 -1.98
CA GLN A 59 -11.01 1.88 -2.33
C GLN A 59 -9.50 2.04 -2.15
N GLY A 60 -8.85 2.67 -3.13
CA GLY A 60 -7.39 2.83 -3.14
C GLY A 60 -6.85 3.60 -1.94
N ASN A 61 -7.43 4.76 -1.61
CA ASN A 61 -6.98 5.55 -0.46
C ASN A 61 -7.18 4.81 0.87
N ALA A 62 -8.26 4.05 1.02
CA ALA A 62 -8.52 3.26 2.22
C ALA A 62 -7.48 2.14 2.41
N VAL A 63 -7.19 1.39 1.35
CA VAL A 63 -6.18 0.32 1.39
C VAL A 63 -4.78 0.88 1.58
N GLN A 64 -4.44 2.00 0.92
CA GLN A 64 -3.19 2.72 1.16
C GLN A 64 -3.04 3.11 2.63
N ASN A 65 -4.03 3.79 3.21
CA ASN A 65 -3.95 4.25 4.60
C ASN A 65 -3.81 3.08 5.59
N LEU A 66 -4.60 2.01 5.41
CA LEU A 66 -4.52 0.84 6.28
C LEU A 66 -3.14 0.19 6.22
N THR A 67 -2.61 -0.01 5.02
CA THR A 67 -1.33 -0.70 4.82
C THR A 67 -0.15 0.17 5.27
N ALA A 68 -0.25 1.50 5.15
CA ALA A 68 0.68 2.43 5.77
C ALA A 68 0.70 2.26 7.31
N LEU A 69 -0.47 2.18 7.94
CA LEU A 69 -0.57 1.96 9.39
C LEU A 69 0.01 0.59 9.80
N MET A 70 -0.20 -0.46 9.00
CA MET A 70 0.41 -1.77 9.24
C MET A 70 1.95 -1.69 9.16
N ALA A 71 2.49 -0.99 8.17
CA ALA A 71 3.94 -0.78 8.04
C ALA A 71 4.51 0.01 9.23
N LEU A 72 3.86 1.11 9.62
CA LEU A 72 4.25 1.89 10.80
C LEU A 72 4.17 1.09 12.10
N TYR A 73 3.17 0.21 12.22
CA TYR A 73 3.04 -0.69 13.35
C TYR A 73 4.23 -1.67 13.44
N GLN A 74 4.67 -2.24 12.31
CA GLN A 74 5.86 -3.10 12.29
C GLN A 74 7.13 -2.34 12.71
N VAL A 75 7.32 -1.12 12.20
CA VAL A 75 8.44 -0.25 12.63
C VAL A 75 8.39 0.00 14.14
N ARG A 76 7.21 0.30 14.68
CA ARG A 76 7.03 0.50 16.13
C ARG A 76 7.41 -0.74 16.94
N LEU A 77 7.05 -1.94 16.48
CA LEU A 77 7.42 -3.19 17.17
C LEU A 77 8.93 -3.38 17.23
N VAL A 78 9.63 -3.19 16.10
CA VAL A 78 11.10 -3.26 16.04
C VAL A 78 11.73 -2.26 17.00
N LEU A 79 11.26 -1.01 17.02
CA LEU A 79 11.79 0.02 17.92
C LEU A 79 11.56 -0.30 19.39
N ARG A 80 10.38 -0.86 19.74
CA ARG A 80 10.08 -1.28 21.11
C ARG A 80 11.00 -2.41 21.56
N ASP A 81 11.29 -3.37 20.70
CA ASP A 81 12.10 -4.53 21.05
C ASP A 81 13.62 -4.20 21.13
N LEU A 82 14.02 -3.00 20.69
CA LEU A 82 15.38 -2.47 20.81
C LEU A 82 15.61 -1.61 22.08
N GLY A 83 14.55 -1.23 22.80
CA GLY A 83 14.61 -0.43 24.03
C GLY A 83 14.43 -1.26 25.29
#